data_AF-A0A9D5P9N3-F1
#
_entry.id   AF-A0A9D5P9N3-F1
#
_cell.length_a   1.000
_cell.length_b   1.000
_cell.length_c   1.000
_cell.angle_alpha   90.00
_cell.angle_beta   90.00
_cell.angle_gamma   90.00
#
_symmetry.space_group_name_H-M   'P 1'
#
loop_
_entity.id
_entity.type
_entity.pdbx_description
1 polymer ?
#
loop_
_entity_poly.entity_id
_entity_poly.type
_entity_poly.pdbx_seq_one_letter_code
_entity_poly.pdbx_strand_id
1 'polypeptide(L)'
;MANKSKQHITVSESTKGSCEKSTEVLNKTNGDKSKLRIPKNQCVLIFKMLIVAVFVIGFVRWTDSKLWFQTRASRSQYKSDCVDKLLEDRKMDIVFVGNSHAQTIDPFIISQSFKCNTCVYSEDAIASDELYYLIENLLEQQRPKLLCVETFPFLYEIFRTNGNTTKAVVLDRIKSETRKLRYLAEDFDFEKSPLLYSRSLRNHEILFDSVLLNQGLQREKNHGIDTVGEFNSEKYSFAKYGALVYYATLSDSLITVIDSIGPLIDGKTFKYEDKVYSNVERITKLCEEKNVPVLFYSTPIYYKVFKNYEDIHSKFDSICYKLNAKWVDFQLDYDTLLFEKKAFFDKDYVVVMHLNRYGIGPFSYMLSTYIHDSLKLSFPDRSNSKKWKNEFLGMFDYQYVSDVLENDTANKVLFRNVEKNGVVIKEMFYNKKEKNDMVYVKVKKEVIDSLLNDSSDGVINLYDGKFKQQLNLTIKCVLNGRETIGNLPLSLLYDIRPIDNYVFCANVIKGLEYKEILKIELK
;
A
#
# COMPACT_ATOMS: atom_id res chain seq x y z
N MET A 1 32.77 -34.18 -30.42
CA MET A 1 34.12 -33.70 -30.79
C MET A 1 34.09 -32.18 -30.82
N ALA A 2 34.64 -31.53 -29.79
CA ALA A 2 34.96 -30.10 -29.80
C ALA A 2 36.00 -29.85 -28.70
N ASN A 3 37.18 -29.41 -29.11
CA ASN A 3 38.39 -29.26 -28.33
C ASN A 3 38.32 -28.03 -27.40
N LYS A 4 38.73 -28.21 -26.14
CA LYS A 4 39.06 -27.15 -25.19
C LYS A 4 40.55 -26.83 -25.31
N SER A 5 40.91 -25.60 -25.69
CA SER A 5 42.29 -25.11 -25.59
C SER A 5 42.50 -24.37 -24.25
N LYS A 6 43.33 -24.96 -23.39
CA LYS A 6 43.93 -24.30 -22.22
C LYS A 6 45.15 -23.49 -22.67
N GLN A 7 45.21 -22.21 -22.33
CA GLN A 7 46.44 -21.41 -22.44
C GLN A 7 47.27 -21.57 -21.16
N HIS A 8 48.48 -22.12 -21.34
CA HIS A 8 49.57 -22.07 -20.39
C HIS A 8 50.32 -20.74 -20.59
N ILE A 9 50.52 -19.97 -19.52
CA ILE A 9 51.45 -18.85 -19.50
C ILE A 9 52.75 -19.35 -18.88
N THR A 10 53.80 -19.35 -19.69
CA THR A 10 55.19 -19.63 -19.33
C THR A 10 55.83 -18.31 -18.89
N VAL A 11 56.37 -18.24 -17.69
CA VAL A 11 57.24 -17.13 -17.25
C VAL A 11 58.66 -17.64 -17.22
N SER A 12 59.51 -17.03 -18.05
CA SER A 12 60.93 -17.31 -18.20
C SER A 12 61.77 -16.67 -17.09
N GLU A 13 62.69 -17.45 -16.55
CA GLU A 13 63.79 -17.04 -15.69
C GLU A 13 64.86 -16.24 -16.46
N SER A 14 65.28 -15.09 -15.89
CA SER A 14 66.69 -14.64 -15.83
C SER A 14 66.70 -13.38 -14.98
N THR A 15 67.28 -13.37 -13.77
CA THR A 15 68.71 -13.09 -13.61
C THR A 15 69.12 -13.38 -12.16
N LYS A 16 70.14 -14.24 -12.01
CA LYS A 16 70.91 -14.43 -10.78
C LYS A 16 71.84 -13.23 -10.60
N GLY A 17 71.91 -12.71 -9.38
CA GLY A 17 72.91 -11.72 -9.00
C GLY A 17 72.89 -11.41 -7.51
N SER A 18 73.66 -12.20 -6.74
CA SER A 18 74.43 -11.75 -5.58
C SER A 18 73.69 -11.04 -4.42
N CYS A 19 73.40 -11.78 -3.35
CA CYS A 19 73.72 -11.31 -1.99
C CYS A 19 73.67 -12.46 -0.96
N GLU A 20 74.67 -13.33 -0.97
CA GLU A 20 75.05 -14.10 0.22
C GLU A 20 75.97 -13.22 1.08
N LYS A 21 75.43 -12.71 2.20
CA LYS A 21 76.14 -12.42 3.45
C LYS A 21 75.18 -11.69 4.40
N SER A 22 74.60 -12.42 5.35
CA SER A 22 74.35 -11.99 6.75
C SER A 22 73.35 -12.91 7.46
N THR A 23 73.61 -14.22 7.46
CA THR A 23 72.91 -15.18 8.31
C THR A 23 73.65 -15.36 9.63
N GLU A 24 73.87 -14.28 10.39
CA GLU A 24 74.42 -14.41 11.76
C GLU A 24 74.20 -13.19 12.66
N VAL A 25 72.99 -12.64 12.74
CA VAL A 25 72.57 -11.81 13.90
C VAL A 25 71.06 -11.97 14.13
N LEU A 26 70.62 -13.12 14.62
CA LEU A 26 69.24 -13.29 15.10
C LEU A 26 69.21 -14.25 16.28
N ASN A 27 69.91 -13.87 17.36
CA ASN A 27 69.66 -14.38 18.71
C ASN A 27 70.36 -13.49 19.75
N LYS A 28 69.82 -12.28 19.94
CA LYS A 28 69.80 -11.47 21.18
C LYS A 28 69.29 -10.07 20.87
N THR A 29 67.97 -9.92 20.79
CA THR A 29 67.30 -8.66 21.15
C THR A 29 66.33 -8.97 22.27
N ASN A 30 66.90 -9.06 23.47
CA ASN A 30 66.15 -8.81 24.69
C ASN A 30 65.54 -7.40 24.58
N GLY A 31 64.21 -7.36 24.62
CA GLY A 31 63.41 -6.24 25.09
C GLY A 31 63.71 -4.88 24.49
N ASP A 32 62.97 -4.50 23.47
CA ASP A 32 62.42 -3.15 23.49
C ASP A 32 60.94 -3.18 23.08
N LYS A 33 60.08 -3.28 24.09
CA LYS A 33 58.69 -2.84 23.97
C LYS A 33 58.73 -1.31 23.91
N SER A 34 59.29 -0.75 22.85
CA SER A 34 59.24 0.69 22.58
C SER A 34 57.78 1.00 22.28
N LYS A 35 57.00 1.26 23.34
CA LYS A 35 55.62 1.70 23.28
C LYS A 35 55.59 2.82 22.24
N LEU A 36 54.83 2.63 21.15
CA LEU A 36 54.56 3.68 20.16
C LEU A 36 54.01 4.88 20.93
N ARG A 37 54.87 5.83 21.32
CA ARG A 37 54.48 7.01 22.07
C ARG A 37 54.00 8.01 21.04
N ILE A 38 52.69 8.04 20.83
CA ILE A 38 52.05 9.13 20.09
C ILE A 38 52.49 10.44 20.77
N PRO A 39 53.18 11.36 20.06
CA PRO A 39 53.65 12.61 20.61
C PRO A 39 52.52 13.36 21.34
N LYS A 40 52.82 13.95 22.50
CA LYS A 40 51.82 14.67 23.32
C LYS A 40 51.00 15.70 22.52
N ASN A 41 51.65 16.36 21.55
CA ASN A 41 51.00 17.33 20.66
C ASN A 41 49.99 16.68 19.69
N GLN A 42 50.26 15.47 19.21
CA GLN A 42 49.32 14.70 18.39
C GLN A 42 48.14 14.20 19.23
N CYS A 43 48.37 13.75 20.47
CA CYS A 43 47.28 13.41 21.39
C CYS A 43 46.37 14.60 21.68
N VAL A 44 46.95 15.79 21.92
CA VAL A 44 46.17 17.03 22.13
C VAL A 44 45.37 17.39 20.88
N LEU A 45 45.95 17.25 19.68
CA LEU A 45 45.24 17.51 18.43
C LEU A 45 44.08 16.51 18.21
N ILE A 46 44.31 15.22 18.40
CA ILE A 46 43.27 14.17 18.30
C ILE A 46 42.14 14.45 19.29
N PHE A 47 42.49 14.78 20.54
CA PHE A 47 41.50 15.12 21.55
C PHE A 47 40.66 16.36 21.18
N LYS A 48 41.30 17.42 20.66
CA LYS A 48 40.59 18.60 20.15
C LYS A 48 39.66 18.25 18.99
N MET A 49 40.11 17.43 18.03
CA MET A 49 39.28 16.97 16.91
C MET A 49 38.09 16.13 17.39
N LEU A 50 38.28 15.27 18.39
CA LEU A 50 37.18 14.50 18.99
C LEU A 50 36.15 15.41 19.66
N ILE A 51 36.57 16.45 20.39
CA ILE A 51 35.64 17.42 20.99
C ILE A 51 34.82 18.12 19.90
N VAL A 52 35.47 18.59 18.83
CA VAL A 52 34.78 19.25 17.71
C VAL A 52 33.82 18.28 17.04
N ALA A 53 34.22 17.03 16.80
CA ALA A 53 33.36 16.01 16.22
C ALA A 53 32.12 15.73 17.08
N VAL A 54 32.29 15.60 18.41
CA VAL A 54 31.17 15.43 19.35
C VAL A 54 30.22 16.63 19.30
N PHE A 55 30.76 17.84 19.24
CA PHE A 55 29.94 19.05 19.14
C PHE A 55 29.15 19.11 17.83
N VAL A 56 29.80 18.82 16.68
CA VAL A 56 29.15 18.79 15.37
C VAL A 56 28.07 17.71 15.33
N ILE A 57 28.37 16.49 15.78
CA ILE A 57 27.39 15.40 15.84
C ILE A 57 26.23 15.77 16.77
N GLY A 58 26.52 16.34 17.94
CA GLY A 58 25.50 16.80 18.88
C GLY A 58 24.59 17.87 18.28
N PHE A 59 25.17 18.84 17.56
CA PHE A 59 24.43 19.89 16.87
C PHE A 59 23.57 19.35 15.72
N VAL A 60 24.09 18.42 14.93
CA VAL A 60 23.33 17.74 13.86
C VAL A 60 22.16 16.96 14.45
N ARG A 61 22.38 16.15 15.50
CA ARG A 61 21.30 15.41 16.16
C ARG A 61 20.27 16.33 16.80
N TRP A 62 20.71 17.45 17.38
CA TRP A 62 19.81 18.46 17.94
C TRP A 62 18.94 19.09 16.85
N THR A 63 19.54 19.55 15.75
CA THR A 63 18.78 20.14 14.64
C THR A 63 17.85 19.13 13.96
N ASP A 64 18.24 17.87 13.82
CA ASP A 64 17.38 16.79 13.32
C ASP A 64 16.13 16.62 14.20
N SER A 65 16.30 16.68 15.53
CA SER A 65 15.19 16.57 16.49
C SER A 65 14.19 17.74 16.40
N LYS A 66 14.61 18.87 15.82
CA LYS A 66 13.76 20.06 15.66
C LYS A 66 12.97 20.10 14.35
N LEU A 67 13.22 19.16 13.44
CA LEU A 67 12.59 19.10 12.11
C LEU A 67 12.79 20.33 11.21
N TRP A 68 13.75 21.21 11.53
CA TRP A 68 14.04 22.42 10.75
C TRP A 68 14.38 22.11 9.29
N PHE A 69 15.07 20.99 9.08
CA PHE A 69 15.57 20.54 7.79
C PHE A 69 14.68 19.51 7.13
N GLN A 70 13.47 19.28 7.64
CA GLN A 70 12.53 18.45 6.93
C GLN A 70 12.08 19.22 5.67
N THR A 71 12.18 18.63 4.48
CA THR A 71 11.55 19.22 3.28
C THR A 71 10.03 19.31 3.47
N ARG A 72 9.32 20.12 2.69
CA ARG A 72 7.85 20.25 2.76
C ARG A 72 7.24 18.86 2.94
N ALA A 73 6.47 18.63 4.02
CA ALA A 73 5.79 17.36 4.23
C ALA A 73 4.93 17.12 3.00
N SER A 74 5.36 16.18 2.15
CA SER A 74 4.52 15.74 1.06
C SER A 74 3.27 15.14 1.68
N ARG A 75 2.16 15.13 0.94
CA ARG A 75 0.96 14.41 1.37
C ARG A 75 1.29 12.96 1.77
N SER A 76 2.31 12.38 1.15
CA SER A 76 2.87 11.06 1.46
C SER A 76 3.48 11.00 2.85
N GLN A 77 4.39 11.92 3.20
CA GLN A 77 5.04 11.91 4.52
C GLN A 77 4.04 12.10 5.67
N TYR A 78 3.08 13.03 5.51
CA TYR A 78 2.02 13.21 6.51
C TYR A 78 1.17 11.95 6.69
N LYS A 79 0.86 11.25 5.61
CA LYS A 79 0.14 9.97 5.65
C LYS A 79 0.96 8.92 6.40
N SER A 80 2.25 8.80 6.10
CA SER A 80 3.14 7.85 6.76
C SER A 80 3.24 8.10 8.26
N ASP A 81 3.39 9.36 8.68
CA ASP A 81 3.40 9.74 10.10
C ASP A 81 2.07 9.38 10.80
N CYS A 82 0.94 9.58 10.11
CA CYS A 82 -0.37 9.20 10.62
C CYS A 82 -0.53 7.68 10.78
N VAL A 83 0.00 6.90 9.83
CA VAL A 83 0.00 5.43 9.93
C VAL A 83 0.96 4.98 11.03
N ASP A 84 2.15 5.56 11.16
CA ASP A 84 3.10 5.22 12.23
C ASP A 84 2.46 5.46 13.62
N LYS A 85 1.78 6.60 13.81
CA LYS A 85 1.01 6.87 15.03
C LYS A 85 -0.13 5.88 15.25
N LEU A 86 -0.85 5.51 14.19
CA LEU A 86 -1.92 4.49 14.27
C LEU A 86 -1.37 3.14 14.76
N LEU A 87 -0.18 2.75 14.29
CA LEU A 87 0.50 1.53 14.72
C LEU A 87 0.96 1.62 16.17
N GLU A 88 1.44 2.78 16.65
CA GLU A 88 1.79 2.96 18.07
C GLU A 88 0.59 2.79 18.99
N ASP A 89 -0.55 3.36 18.61
CA ASP A 89 -1.74 3.41 19.45
C ASP A 89 -2.54 2.10 19.44
N ARG A 90 -2.39 1.27 18.39
CA ARG A 90 -3.31 0.16 18.11
C ARG A 90 -2.64 -1.06 17.49
N LYS A 91 -3.11 -2.23 17.89
CA LYS A 91 -2.75 -3.50 17.26
C LYS A 91 -3.54 -3.71 15.98
N MET A 92 -2.83 -3.96 14.88
CA MET A 92 -3.41 -4.30 13.58
C MET A 92 -3.52 -5.82 13.42
N ASP A 93 -4.63 -6.29 12.83
CA ASP A 93 -4.82 -7.72 12.54
C ASP A 93 -4.35 -8.06 11.12
N ILE A 94 -4.63 -7.18 10.17
CA ILE A 94 -4.20 -7.30 8.77
C ILE A 94 -3.43 -6.03 8.41
N VAL A 95 -2.24 -6.17 7.83
CA VAL A 95 -1.46 -5.02 7.33
C VAL A 95 -1.08 -5.27 5.88
N PHE A 96 -1.44 -4.31 5.01
CA PHE A 96 -0.99 -4.28 3.62
C PHE A 96 0.28 -3.46 3.51
N VAL A 97 1.32 -3.97 2.87
CA VAL A 97 2.61 -3.29 2.71
C VAL A 97 3.01 -3.26 1.25
N GLY A 98 3.57 -2.14 0.80
CA GLY A 98 4.06 -1.99 -0.56
C GLY A 98 4.34 -0.53 -0.91
N ASN A 99 4.32 -0.21 -2.19
CA ASN A 99 4.46 1.17 -2.66
C ASN A 99 3.09 1.86 -2.87
N SER A 100 3.03 2.84 -3.77
CA SER A 100 1.78 3.52 -4.15
C SER A 100 0.69 2.57 -4.66
N HIS A 101 1.03 1.36 -5.11
CA HIS A 101 0.06 0.31 -5.47
C HIS A 101 -0.63 -0.30 -4.26
N ALA A 102 0.07 -0.53 -3.14
CA ALA A 102 -0.58 -0.97 -1.90
C ALA A 102 -1.58 0.07 -1.38
N GLN A 103 -1.36 1.35 -1.73
CA GLN A 103 -2.27 2.46 -1.43
C GLN A 103 -3.55 2.44 -2.27
N THR A 104 -3.72 1.47 -3.17
CA THR A 104 -4.97 1.25 -3.90
C THR A 104 -5.84 0.14 -3.28
N ILE A 105 -5.52 -0.26 -2.05
CA ILE A 105 -6.42 -1.01 -1.18
C ILE A 105 -7.22 -0.03 -0.32
N ASP A 106 -8.50 -0.32 -0.16
CA ASP A 106 -9.35 0.33 0.82
C ASP A 106 -9.35 -0.48 2.13
N PRO A 107 -8.54 -0.10 3.13
CA PRO A 107 -8.52 -0.80 4.42
C PRO A 107 -9.87 -0.74 5.14
N PHE A 108 -10.77 0.16 4.76
CA PHE A 108 -12.16 0.19 5.24
C PHE A 108 -12.89 -1.09 4.87
N ILE A 109 -12.88 -1.42 3.57
CA ILE A 109 -13.60 -2.56 3.02
C ILE A 109 -13.08 -3.84 3.65
N ILE A 110 -11.76 -3.97 3.78
CA ILE A 110 -11.13 -5.13 4.42
C ILE A 110 -11.50 -5.20 5.91
N SER A 111 -11.39 -4.09 6.65
CA SER A 111 -11.71 -4.06 8.09
C SER A 111 -13.15 -4.49 8.35
N GLN A 112 -14.09 -4.02 7.54
CA GLN A 112 -15.49 -4.41 7.68
C GLN A 112 -15.73 -5.87 7.30
N SER A 113 -15.14 -6.30 6.18
CA SER A 113 -15.21 -7.69 5.68
C SER A 113 -14.82 -8.72 6.74
N PHE A 114 -13.77 -8.43 7.52
CA PHE A 114 -13.24 -9.34 8.54
C PHE A 114 -13.59 -8.92 9.97
N LYS A 115 -14.34 -7.82 10.15
CA LYS A 115 -14.68 -7.22 11.44
C LYS A 115 -13.45 -6.99 12.32
N CYS A 116 -12.33 -6.62 11.71
CA CYS A 116 -11.03 -6.52 12.36
C CYS A 116 -10.31 -5.19 12.06
N ASN A 117 -9.15 -4.97 12.66
CA ASN A 117 -8.33 -3.77 12.42
C ASN A 117 -7.42 -4.01 11.21
N THR A 118 -7.52 -3.15 10.21
CA THR A 118 -6.67 -3.19 9.01
C THR A 118 -6.02 -1.83 8.74
N CYS A 119 -4.79 -1.83 8.23
CA CYS A 119 -4.18 -0.62 7.68
C CYS A 119 -3.33 -0.90 6.44
N VAL A 120 -2.94 0.17 5.74
CA VAL A 120 -1.96 0.14 4.65
C VAL A 120 -0.69 0.87 5.13
N TYR A 121 0.42 0.14 5.16
CA TYR A 121 1.75 0.60 5.54
C TYR A 121 2.65 0.68 4.30
N SER A 122 2.72 1.85 3.67
CA SER A 122 3.34 1.97 2.34
C SER A 122 4.16 3.25 2.20
N GLU A 123 5.03 3.30 1.20
CA GLU A 123 5.75 4.50 0.77
C GLU A 123 5.71 4.68 -0.74
N ASP A 124 5.64 5.91 -1.23
CA ASP A 124 5.59 6.14 -2.68
C ASP A 124 6.92 5.74 -3.34
N ALA A 125 6.82 5.08 -4.50
CA ALA A 125 7.95 4.75 -5.37
C ALA A 125 9.07 3.90 -4.73
N ILE A 126 8.81 3.20 -3.63
CA ILE A 126 9.77 2.21 -3.12
C ILE A 126 9.83 0.98 -4.03
N ALA A 127 11.00 0.38 -4.09
CA ALA A 127 11.29 -0.86 -4.77
C ALA A 127 11.51 -2.00 -3.75
N SER A 128 12.07 -3.11 -4.21
CA SER A 128 12.09 -4.35 -3.42
C SER A 128 13.06 -4.32 -2.23
N ASP A 129 14.17 -3.57 -2.34
CA ASP A 129 15.16 -3.40 -1.28
C ASP A 129 14.58 -2.58 -0.11
N GLU A 130 13.96 -1.44 -0.40
CA GLU A 130 13.38 -0.62 0.66
C GLU A 130 12.13 -1.25 1.29
N LEU A 131 11.37 -2.04 0.51
CA LEU A 131 10.20 -2.78 1.00
C LEU A 131 10.58 -3.74 2.14
N TYR A 132 11.72 -4.45 2.03
CA TYR A 132 12.19 -5.34 3.11
C TYR A 132 12.36 -4.57 4.42
N TYR A 133 13.06 -3.43 4.38
CA TYR A 133 13.32 -2.62 5.57
C TYR A 133 12.05 -1.98 6.14
N LEU A 134 11.10 -1.63 5.28
CA LEU A 134 9.79 -1.15 5.69
C LEU A 134 9.03 -2.25 6.47
N ILE A 135 8.98 -3.47 5.96
CA ILE A 135 8.37 -4.63 6.63
C ILE A 135 9.10 -4.92 7.95
N GLU A 136 10.42 -4.85 7.96
CA GLU A 136 11.22 -5.12 9.16
C GLU A 136 10.94 -4.13 10.29
N ASN A 137 10.74 -2.86 9.97
CA ASN A 137 10.35 -1.81 10.93
C ASN A 137 8.92 -1.99 11.44
N LEU A 138 7.99 -2.40 10.56
CA LEU A 138 6.62 -2.73 10.93
C LEU A 138 6.58 -3.89 11.93
N LEU A 139 7.28 -4.99 11.64
CA LEU A 139 7.25 -6.22 12.45
C LEU A 139 8.00 -6.11 13.79
N GLU A 140 8.72 -5.01 14.04
CA GLU A 140 9.19 -4.65 15.38
C GLU A 140 8.07 -4.12 16.26
N GLN A 141 7.21 -3.29 15.68
CA GLN A 141 6.18 -2.56 16.39
C GLN A 141 4.88 -3.36 16.46
N GLN A 142 4.65 -4.22 15.47
CA GLN A 142 3.41 -4.96 15.27
C GLN A 142 3.68 -6.44 15.03
N ARG A 143 2.69 -7.27 15.34
CA ARG A 143 2.63 -8.67 14.94
C ARG A 143 1.24 -8.95 14.38
N PRO A 144 0.97 -8.54 13.13
CA PRO A 144 -0.33 -8.77 12.54
C PRO A 144 -0.60 -10.27 12.37
N LYS A 145 -1.87 -10.65 12.31
CA LYS A 145 -2.29 -12.02 12.01
C LYS A 145 -2.13 -12.37 10.53
N LEU A 146 -2.06 -11.36 9.67
CA LEU A 146 -1.75 -11.49 8.25
C LEU A 146 -0.97 -10.25 7.78
N LEU A 147 0.17 -10.49 7.13
CA LEU A 147 0.89 -9.48 6.36
C LEU A 147 0.60 -9.70 4.87
N CYS A 148 0.02 -8.72 4.20
CA CYS A 148 -0.21 -8.74 2.76
C CYS A 148 0.86 -7.88 2.09
N VAL A 149 1.69 -8.46 1.22
CA VAL A 149 2.80 -7.77 0.56
C VAL A 149 2.46 -7.58 -0.91
N GLU A 150 2.32 -6.33 -1.33
CA GLU A 150 2.05 -5.99 -2.72
C GLU A 150 3.32 -6.23 -3.58
N THR A 151 3.14 -6.81 -4.77
CA THR A 151 4.25 -7.30 -5.62
C THR A 151 4.79 -6.30 -6.66
N PHE A 152 4.12 -5.19 -6.91
CA PHE A 152 4.58 -4.16 -7.83
C PHE A 152 5.95 -3.57 -7.47
N PRO A 153 6.39 -3.39 -6.20
CA PRO A 153 7.77 -3.04 -5.87
C PRO A 153 8.85 -3.94 -6.50
N PHE A 154 8.55 -5.23 -6.73
CA PHE A 154 9.46 -6.16 -7.42
C PHE A 154 9.50 -5.94 -8.93
N LEU A 155 8.41 -5.41 -9.51
CA LEU A 155 8.32 -5.00 -10.91
C LEU A 155 8.89 -3.58 -11.12
N TYR A 156 8.75 -2.71 -10.12
CA TYR A 156 9.03 -1.27 -10.19
C TYR A 156 10.51 -0.93 -10.41
N GLU A 157 11.41 -1.89 -10.19
CA GLU A 157 12.85 -1.74 -10.44
C GLU A 157 13.16 -1.18 -11.84
N ILE A 158 12.36 -1.52 -12.86
CA ILE A 158 12.53 -1.03 -14.23
C ILE A 158 12.18 0.46 -14.41
N PHE A 159 11.37 1.00 -13.51
CA PHE A 159 10.94 2.41 -13.51
C PHE A 159 11.78 3.26 -12.56
N ARG A 160 12.64 2.62 -11.76
CA ARG A 160 13.44 3.31 -10.77
C ARG A 160 14.49 4.17 -11.46
N THR A 161 14.37 5.48 -11.28
CA THR A 161 15.48 6.39 -11.52
C THR A 161 16.44 6.32 -10.33
N ASN A 162 17.75 6.46 -10.55
CA ASN A 162 18.82 6.27 -9.53
C ASN A 162 18.82 7.31 -8.38
N GLY A 163 17.66 7.77 -7.92
CA GLY A 163 17.52 8.75 -6.84
C GLY A 163 17.56 8.10 -5.45
N ASN A 164 18.38 8.64 -4.55
CA ASN A 164 18.42 8.22 -3.14
C ASN A 164 17.24 8.75 -2.30
N THR A 165 16.30 9.47 -2.91
CA THR A 165 15.23 10.19 -2.20
C THR A 165 14.23 9.25 -1.54
N THR A 166 13.81 8.18 -2.23
CA THR A 166 12.90 7.15 -1.68
C THR A 166 13.57 6.36 -0.56
N LYS A 167 14.83 5.97 -0.75
CA LYS A 167 15.61 5.27 0.28
C LYS A 167 15.76 6.10 1.56
N ALA A 168 15.98 7.39 1.41
CA ALA A 168 16.09 8.33 2.53
C ALA A 168 14.77 8.44 3.34
N VAL A 169 13.61 8.35 2.67
CA VAL A 169 12.31 8.34 3.35
C VAL A 169 12.14 7.08 4.20
N VAL A 170 12.52 5.91 3.69
CA VAL A 170 12.47 4.67 4.49
C VAL A 170 13.45 4.72 5.67
N LEU A 171 14.67 5.24 5.46
CA LEU A 171 15.66 5.41 6.53
C LEU A 171 15.14 6.30 7.67
N ASP A 172 14.42 7.37 7.32
CA ASP A 172 13.82 8.29 8.27
C ASP A 172 12.72 7.63 9.14
N ARG A 173 12.09 6.55 8.65
CA ARG A 173 11.03 5.80 9.38
C ARG A 173 11.55 4.69 10.27
N ILE A 174 12.76 4.19 10.01
CA ILE A 174 13.40 3.18 10.85
C ILE A 174 13.70 3.83 12.20
N LYS A 175 13.14 3.31 13.30
CA LYS A 175 13.39 3.89 14.64
C LYS A 175 14.71 3.41 15.26
N SER A 176 15.12 2.18 14.93
CA SER A 176 16.30 1.54 15.49
C SER A 176 17.60 2.01 14.84
N GLU A 177 18.52 2.58 15.64
CA GLU A 177 19.82 3.07 15.17
C GLU A 177 20.71 1.98 14.57
N THR A 178 20.74 0.79 15.18
CA THR A 178 21.53 -0.33 14.66
C THR A 178 21.04 -0.75 13.28
N ARG A 179 19.73 -0.68 13.04
CA ARG A 179 19.13 -1.00 11.74
C ARG A 179 19.30 0.12 10.73
N LYS A 180 19.23 1.38 11.14
CA LYS A 180 19.61 2.50 10.26
C LYS A 180 21.02 2.31 9.73
N LEU A 181 21.96 1.97 10.61
CA LEU A 181 23.35 1.72 10.24
C LEU A 181 23.48 0.50 9.32
N ARG A 182 22.75 -0.58 9.57
CA ARG A 182 22.73 -1.75 8.67
C ARG A 182 22.16 -1.41 7.30
N TYR A 183 21.03 -0.71 7.25
CA TYR A 183 20.40 -0.27 6.00
C TYR A 183 21.35 0.63 5.20
N LEU A 184 22.03 1.57 5.88
CA LEU A 184 23.06 2.40 5.25
C LEU A 184 24.23 1.57 4.71
N ALA A 185 24.70 0.58 5.46
CA ALA A 185 25.82 -0.25 5.04
C ALA A 185 25.49 -1.22 3.90
N GLU A 186 24.25 -1.72 3.83
CA GLU A 186 23.81 -2.66 2.80
C GLU A 186 23.38 -1.97 1.51
N ASP A 187 22.68 -0.83 1.60
CA ASP A 187 21.95 -0.26 0.46
C ASP A 187 22.49 1.07 -0.06
N PHE A 188 23.57 1.59 0.53
CA PHE A 188 24.18 2.85 0.13
C PHE A 188 25.71 2.78 0.05
N ASP A 189 26.26 3.59 -0.85
CA ASP A 189 27.70 3.85 -0.89
C ASP A 189 28.13 4.52 0.43
N PHE A 190 29.26 4.09 0.99
CA PHE A 190 29.80 4.65 2.23
C PHE A 190 29.97 6.18 2.14
N GLU A 191 30.31 6.70 0.97
CA GLU A 191 30.49 8.15 0.72
C GLU A 191 29.18 8.94 0.84
N LYS A 192 28.04 8.33 0.52
CA LYS A 192 26.72 8.99 0.54
C LYS A 192 26.00 8.80 1.87
N SER A 193 26.39 7.78 2.63
CA SER A 193 25.74 7.39 3.88
C SER A 193 25.64 8.51 4.93
N PRO A 194 26.67 9.35 5.16
CA PRO A 194 26.56 10.45 6.12
C PRO A 194 25.51 11.50 5.73
N LEU A 195 25.39 11.82 4.45
CA LEU A 195 24.40 12.77 3.94
C LEU A 195 22.98 12.23 4.04
N LEU A 196 22.81 10.91 3.99
CA LEU A 196 21.50 10.29 4.04
C LEU A 196 21.00 10.08 5.47
N TYR A 197 21.92 9.79 6.40
CA TYR A 197 21.61 9.51 7.80
C TYR A 197 20.89 10.66 8.53
N SER A 198 21.24 11.91 8.20
CA SER A 198 20.72 13.10 8.88
C SER A 198 19.96 13.99 7.92
N ARG A 199 18.76 14.43 8.31
CA ARG A 199 17.97 15.40 7.53
C ARG A 199 18.69 16.74 7.46
N SER A 200 19.32 17.15 8.55
CA SER A 200 20.12 18.37 8.62
C SER A 200 21.30 18.35 7.66
N LEU A 201 21.96 17.20 7.48
CA LEU A 201 23.04 17.07 6.49
C LEU A 201 22.48 16.93 5.06
N ARG A 202 21.41 16.15 4.88
CA ARG A 202 20.78 15.88 3.59
C ARG A 202 20.24 17.12 2.92
N ASN A 203 19.55 17.95 3.71
CA ASN A 203 18.78 19.09 3.25
C ASN A 203 19.40 20.41 3.74
N HIS A 204 20.73 20.44 3.93
CA HIS A 204 21.45 21.58 4.49
C HIS A 204 21.25 22.87 3.68
N GLU A 205 20.89 22.74 2.39
CA GLU A 205 20.53 23.86 1.51
C GLU A 205 19.35 24.69 2.01
N ILE A 206 18.48 24.10 2.86
CA ILE A 206 17.37 24.82 3.51
C ILE A 206 17.88 26.02 4.33
N LEU A 207 19.10 25.97 4.88
CA LEU A 207 19.68 27.12 5.59
C LEU A 207 19.81 28.37 4.72
N PHE A 208 19.93 28.19 3.41
CA PHE A 208 20.11 29.27 2.45
C PHE A 208 18.81 29.67 1.75
N ASP A 209 17.71 28.99 2.03
CA ASP A 209 16.37 29.33 1.56
C ASP A 209 15.53 29.85 2.73
N SER A 210 15.36 31.17 2.80
CA SER A 210 14.61 31.82 3.89
C SER A 210 13.14 31.39 3.95
N VAL A 211 12.54 30.97 2.83
CA VAL A 211 11.16 30.48 2.80
C VAL A 211 11.10 29.09 3.41
N LEU A 212 11.96 28.17 2.97
CA LEU A 212 12.00 26.80 3.48
C LEU A 212 12.44 26.75 4.95
N LEU A 213 13.41 27.57 5.36
CA LEU A 213 13.86 27.67 6.73
C LEU A 213 12.74 28.19 7.65
N ASN A 214 12.04 29.25 7.24
CA ASN A 214 10.89 29.76 8.00
C ASN A 214 9.78 28.70 8.11
N GLN A 215 9.53 27.91 7.05
CA GLN A 215 8.59 26.79 7.12
C GLN A 215 9.06 25.69 8.09
N GLY A 216 10.37 25.40 8.16
CA GLY A 216 10.96 24.48 9.14
C GLY A 216 10.79 24.98 10.58
N LEU A 217 11.08 26.26 10.84
CA LEU A 217 10.92 26.89 12.15
C LEU A 217 9.45 26.95 12.60
N GLN A 218 8.52 27.21 11.67
CA GLN A 218 7.08 27.15 11.97
C GLN A 218 6.62 25.72 12.31
N ARG A 219 7.19 24.70 11.65
CA ARG A 219 6.91 23.30 12.00
C ARG A 219 7.38 22.94 13.39
N GLU A 220 8.55 23.41 13.82
CA GLU A 220 9.01 23.22 15.21
C GLU A 220 8.06 23.89 16.21
N LYS A 221 7.62 25.12 15.95
CA LYS A 221 6.68 25.83 16.82
C LYS A 221 5.32 25.13 16.92
N ASN A 222 4.90 24.52 15.82
CA ASN A 222 3.69 23.73 15.74
C ASN A 222 3.95 22.25 16.09
N HIS A 223 5.15 21.91 16.57
CA HIS A 223 5.47 20.58 17.01
C HIS A 223 4.88 20.38 18.40
N GLY A 224 3.73 19.70 18.46
CA GLY A 224 2.96 19.47 19.68
C GLY A 224 1.69 20.33 19.81
N ILE A 225 1.58 21.42 19.05
CA ILE A 225 0.28 22.06 18.76
C ILE A 225 -0.14 21.46 17.44
N ASP A 226 -1.03 20.47 17.45
CA ASP A 226 -1.67 19.88 16.27
C ASP A 226 -1.51 20.80 15.03
N THR A 227 -0.48 20.58 14.23
CA THR A 227 -0.47 20.95 12.80
C THR A 227 -1.15 19.86 11.98
N VAL A 228 -1.76 18.91 12.70
CA VAL A 228 -3.08 18.31 12.47
C VAL A 228 -4.21 19.34 12.70
N GLY A 229 -3.90 20.61 12.93
CA GLY A 229 -4.85 21.71 13.16
C GLY A 229 -5.70 21.91 11.92
N GLU A 230 -7.01 21.66 12.10
CA GLU A 230 -8.05 21.46 11.08
C GLU A 230 -8.31 20.02 10.57
N PHE A 231 -7.70 19.00 11.19
CA PHE A 231 -8.25 17.64 11.16
C PHE A 231 -8.55 17.19 12.60
N ASN A 232 -9.73 17.63 13.07
CA ASN A 232 -10.37 17.28 14.34
C ASN A 232 -9.94 15.89 14.85
N SER A 233 -9.37 15.81 16.05
CA SER A 233 -8.85 14.59 16.69
C SER A 233 -9.89 13.49 16.92
N GLU A 234 -11.16 13.76 16.61
CA GLU A 234 -12.24 12.78 16.46
C GLU A 234 -12.24 12.04 15.11
N LYS A 235 -11.33 12.37 14.17
CA LYS A 235 -11.25 11.82 12.80
C LYS A 235 -10.00 10.98 12.51
N TYR A 236 -9.36 10.42 13.54
CA TYR A 236 -8.39 9.32 13.38
C TYR A 236 -9.12 7.99 13.11
N SER A 237 -9.95 7.93 12.07
CA SER A 237 -10.57 6.65 11.67
C SER A 237 -9.63 5.86 10.77
N PHE A 238 -9.63 4.53 10.95
CA PHE A 238 -8.94 3.50 10.17
C PHE A 238 -8.99 3.68 8.64
N ALA A 239 -9.90 4.52 8.15
CA ALA A 239 -10.38 4.53 6.79
C ALA A 239 -10.15 5.84 6.03
N LYS A 240 -9.44 6.80 6.63
CA LYS A 240 -8.96 7.99 5.88
C LYS A 240 -7.50 7.91 5.47
N TYR A 241 -6.71 7.05 6.11
CA TYR A 241 -5.26 7.03 5.93
C TYR A 241 -4.81 5.63 5.48
N GLY A 242 -4.76 5.46 4.16
CA GLY A 242 -4.30 4.22 3.53
C GLY A 242 -4.53 4.23 2.03
N ALA A 243 -5.70 4.71 1.59
CA ALA A 243 -6.06 4.75 0.19
C ALA A 243 -5.66 6.08 -0.49
N LEU A 244 -4.92 6.03 -1.60
CA LEU A 244 -4.80 7.15 -2.53
C LEU A 244 -6.07 7.19 -3.38
N VAL A 245 -7.03 8.03 -2.99
CA VAL A 245 -8.28 8.16 -3.75
C VAL A 245 -8.10 9.18 -4.86
N TYR A 246 -7.91 8.68 -6.08
CA TYR A 246 -8.05 9.46 -7.29
C TYR A 246 -9.48 9.36 -7.82
N TYR A 247 -10.01 10.44 -8.39
CA TYR A 247 -11.34 10.45 -9.01
C TYR A 247 -11.30 10.55 -10.54
N ALA A 248 -10.15 10.94 -11.11
CA ALA A 248 -10.00 10.99 -12.55
C ALA A 248 -9.94 9.57 -13.12
N THR A 249 -10.53 9.41 -14.30
CA THR A 249 -10.67 8.14 -15.02
C THR A 249 -9.87 8.19 -16.30
N LEU A 250 -9.19 7.10 -16.67
CA LEU A 250 -8.36 7.02 -17.88
C LEU A 250 -9.08 7.60 -19.12
N SER A 251 -8.51 8.65 -19.71
CA SER A 251 -9.08 9.32 -20.87
C SER A 251 -8.80 8.57 -22.17
N ASP A 252 -9.70 8.74 -23.15
CA ASP A 252 -9.51 8.20 -24.49
C ASP A 252 -8.25 8.76 -25.19
N SER A 253 -7.84 9.99 -24.82
CA SER A 253 -6.58 10.59 -25.26
C SER A 253 -5.37 9.77 -24.78
N LEU A 254 -5.32 9.44 -23.49
CA LEU A 254 -4.22 8.63 -22.94
C LEU A 254 -4.26 7.18 -23.45
N ILE A 255 -5.44 6.62 -23.69
CA ILE A 255 -5.59 5.31 -24.35
C ILE A 255 -5.00 5.36 -25.76
N THR A 256 -5.27 6.42 -26.52
CA THR A 256 -4.68 6.59 -27.86
C THR A 256 -3.16 6.65 -27.80
N VAL A 257 -2.60 7.32 -26.78
CA VAL A 257 -1.14 7.34 -26.53
C VAL A 257 -0.63 5.92 -26.23
N ILE A 258 -1.29 5.18 -25.33
CA ILE A 258 -0.94 3.78 -25.03
C ILE A 258 -0.95 2.93 -26.31
N ASP A 259 -1.99 3.06 -27.12
CA ASP A 259 -2.15 2.30 -28.36
C ASP A 259 -1.07 2.67 -29.41
N SER A 260 -0.59 3.92 -29.40
CA SER A 260 0.46 4.38 -30.31
C SER A 260 1.87 3.97 -29.88
N ILE A 261 2.17 3.98 -28.58
CA ILE A 261 3.50 3.64 -28.05
C ILE A 261 3.64 2.12 -27.91
N GLY A 262 2.55 1.42 -27.59
CA GLY A 262 2.51 0.00 -27.30
C GLY A 262 2.55 -0.31 -25.80
N PRO A 263 2.87 -1.55 -25.41
CA PRO A 263 3.00 -1.96 -24.01
C PRO A 263 4.28 -1.39 -23.38
N LEU A 264 4.21 -1.01 -22.11
CA LEU A 264 5.38 -0.58 -21.34
C LEU A 264 6.31 -1.74 -20.99
N ILE A 265 5.74 -2.94 -20.81
CA ILE A 265 6.48 -4.11 -20.35
C ILE A 265 6.12 -5.30 -21.25
N ASP A 266 7.13 -5.86 -21.91
CA ASP A 266 6.99 -7.13 -22.64
C ASP A 266 7.56 -8.27 -21.79
N GLY A 267 6.68 -9.17 -21.38
CA GLY A 267 7.03 -10.31 -20.55
C GLY A 267 8.07 -11.23 -21.16
N LYS A 268 8.23 -11.28 -22.49
CA LYS A 268 9.27 -12.11 -23.12
C LYS A 268 10.68 -11.59 -22.86
N THR A 269 10.86 -10.27 -22.87
CA THR A 269 12.17 -9.63 -22.67
C THR A 269 12.42 -9.24 -21.22
N PHE A 270 11.36 -9.06 -20.43
CA PHE A 270 11.44 -8.73 -19.01
C PHE A 270 12.19 -9.80 -18.22
N LYS A 271 13.02 -9.37 -17.26
CA LYS A 271 13.70 -10.25 -16.31
C LYS A 271 13.70 -9.58 -14.94
N TYR A 272 13.38 -10.34 -13.91
CA TYR A 272 13.65 -9.92 -12.54
C TYR A 272 15.16 -9.95 -12.28
N GLU A 273 15.66 -8.95 -11.55
CA GLU A 273 17.01 -8.95 -11.04
C GLU A 273 17.19 -10.01 -9.93
N ASP A 274 18.39 -10.55 -9.76
CA ASP A 274 18.67 -11.56 -8.73
C ASP A 274 18.30 -11.09 -7.32
N LYS A 275 18.41 -9.79 -7.06
CA LYS A 275 18.03 -9.17 -5.78
C LYS A 275 16.54 -9.34 -5.46
N VAL A 276 15.66 -9.45 -6.47
CA VAL A 276 14.23 -9.67 -6.25
C VAL A 276 13.99 -11.01 -5.57
N TYR A 277 14.63 -12.08 -6.05
CA TYR A 277 14.56 -13.39 -5.40
C TYR A 277 15.06 -13.29 -3.95
N SER A 278 16.22 -12.65 -3.74
CA SER A 278 16.79 -12.46 -2.40
C SER A 278 15.85 -11.68 -1.47
N ASN A 279 15.14 -10.65 -1.97
CA ASN A 279 14.25 -9.84 -1.16
C ASN A 279 12.95 -10.59 -0.81
N VAL A 280 12.37 -11.35 -1.74
CA VAL A 280 11.22 -12.22 -1.45
C VAL A 280 11.59 -13.29 -0.41
N GLU A 281 12.79 -13.88 -0.52
CA GLU A 281 13.31 -14.84 0.44
C GLU A 281 13.48 -14.20 1.83
N ARG A 282 14.11 -13.02 1.90
CA ARG A 282 14.30 -12.28 3.17
C ARG A 282 12.98 -11.94 3.84
N ILE A 283 11.99 -11.46 3.07
CA ILE A 283 10.66 -11.13 3.58
C ILE A 283 9.96 -12.37 4.13
N THR A 284 9.98 -13.48 3.37
CA THR A 284 9.37 -14.75 3.78
C THR A 284 9.99 -15.26 5.08
N LYS A 285 11.33 -15.35 5.15
CA LYS A 285 12.06 -15.79 6.35
C LYS A 285 11.78 -14.90 7.56
N LEU A 286 11.80 -13.58 7.38
CA LEU A 286 11.48 -12.63 8.44
C LEU A 286 10.07 -12.86 8.99
N CYS A 287 9.08 -13.10 8.12
CA CYS A 287 7.72 -13.37 8.52
C CYS A 287 7.59 -14.71 9.27
N GLU A 288 8.27 -15.76 8.79
CA GLU A 288 8.35 -17.07 9.47
C GLU A 288 8.97 -16.94 10.87
N GLU A 289 10.12 -16.27 11.00
CA GLU A 289 10.79 -16.02 12.28
C GLU A 289 9.90 -15.27 13.29
N LYS A 290 9.05 -14.37 12.78
CA LYS A 290 8.09 -13.61 13.59
C LYS A 290 6.77 -14.33 13.81
N ASN A 291 6.58 -15.52 13.23
CA ASN A 291 5.32 -16.26 13.22
C ASN A 291 4.15 -15.43 12.69
N VAL A 292 4.39 -14.66 11.62
CA VAL A 292 3.40 -13.84 10.94
C VAL A 292 3.13 -14.46 9.56
N PRO A 293 1.91 -14.95 9.28
CA PRO A 293 1.54 -15.40 7.95
C PRO A 293 1.71 -14.27 6.91
N VAL A 294 2.31 -14.60 5.77
CA VAL A 294 2.51 -13.67 4.65
C VAL A 294 1.72 -14.12 3.42
N LEU A 295 1.06 -13.17 2.76
CA LEU A 295 0.45 -13.32 1.44
C LEU A 295 1.04 -12.26 0.51
N PHE A 296 1.71 -12.68 -0.56
CA PHE A 296 2.03 -11.79 -1.65
C PHE A 296 0.79 -11.59 -2.55
N TYR A 297 0.58 -10.39 -3.08
CA TYR A 297 -0.53 -10.13 -4.02
C TYR A 297 -0.17 -9.07 -5.06
N SER A 298 -0.73 -9.18 -6.27
CA SER A 298 -0.63 -8.12 -7.29
C SER A 298 -1.88 -7.26 -7.32
N THR A 299 -1.71 -5.94 -7.44
CA THR A 299 -2.81 -5.03 -7.80
C THR A 299 -3.00 -5.01 -9.31
N PRO A 300 -4.24 -5.14 -9.83
CA PRO A 300 -4.52 -4.99 -11.26
C PRO A 300 -4.08 -3.63 -11.81
N ILE A 301 -3.47 -3.68 -12.99
CA ILE A 301 -3.00 -2.56 -13.79
C ILE A 301 -3.70 -2.65 -15.15
N TYR A 302 -3.93 -1.52 -15.81
CA TYR A 302 -4.59 -1.51 -17.10
C TYR A 302 -3.91 -2.45 -18.09
N TYR A 303 -4.63 -3.46 -18.58
CA TYR A 303 -4.05 -4.62 -19.27
C TYR A 303 -3.13 -4.27 -20.46
N LYS A 304 -3.39 -3.17 -21.17
CA LYS A 304 -2.56 -2.72 -22.31
C LYS A 304 -1.16 -2.24 -21.92
N VAL A 305 -0.89 -2.04 -20.62
CA VAL A 305 0.46 -1.75 -20.10
C VAL A 305 1.40 -2.95 -20.31
N PHE A 306 0.84 -4.16 -20.37
CA PHE A 306 1.61 -5.39 -20.54
C PHE A 306 1.44 -6.00 -21.92
N LYS A 307 2.44 -6.76 -22.32
CA LYS A 307 2.37 -7.72 -23.41
C LYS A 307 3.02 -9.03 -22.95
N ASN A 308 2.38 -10.16 -23.26
CA ASN A 308 2.78 -11.49 -22.77
C ASN A 308 2.88 -11.52 -21.22
N TYR A 309 1.83 -11.09 -20.51
CA TYR A 309 1.87 -11.00 -19.05
C TYR A 309 2.12 -12.37 -18.38
N GLU A 310 1.69 -13.45 -19.02
CA GLU A 310 1.87 -14.82 -18.58
C GLU A 310 3.36 -15.18 -18.38
N ASP A 311 4.26 -14.58 -19.16
CA ASP A 311 5.71 -14.75 -19.00
C ASP A 311 6.23 -14.03 -17.74
N ILE A 312 5.64 -12.87 -17.38
CA ILE A 312 5.97 -12.15 -16.12
C ILE A 312 5.45 -12.96 -14.94
N HIS A 313 4.19 -13.40 -15.03
CA HIS A 313 3.55 -14.25 -14.04
C HIS A 313 4.40 -15.50 -13.76
N SER A 314 4.74 -16.27 -14.80
CA SER A 314 5.49 -17.53 -14.65
C SER A 314 6.87 -17.33 -13.98
N LYS A 315 7.51 -16.16 -14.22
CA LYS A 315 8.80 -15.84 -13.60
C LYS A 315 8.65 -15.56 -12.11
N PHE A 316 7.65 -14.79 -11.70
CA PHE A 316 7.41 -14.51 -10.29
C PHE A 316 6.84 -15.72 -9.56
N ASP A 317 5.95 -16.49 -10.19
CA ASP A 317 5.43 -17.76 -9.67
C ASP A 317 6.57 -18.73 -9.35
N SER A 318 7.57 -18.84 -10.24
CA SER A 318 8.74 -19.68 -9.99
C SER A 318 9.53 -19.25 -8.75
N ILE A 319 9.61 -17.94 -8.46
CA ILE A 319 10.24 -17.42 -7.24
C ILE A 319 9.42 -17.85 -6.02
N CYS A 320 8.11 -17.59 -6.03
CA CYS A 320 7.21 -17.95 -4.93
C CYS A 320 7.17 -19.46 -4.68
N TYR A 321 7.08 -20.27 -5.72
CA TYR A 321 7.09 -21.74 -5.64
C TYR A 321 8.35 -22.27 -4.96
N LYS A 322 9.53 -21.79 -5.37
CA LYS A 322 10.82 -22.21 -4.77
C LYS A 322 10.93 -21.85 -3.29
N LEU A 323 10.31 -20.74 -2.90
CA LEU A 323 10.33 -20.22 -1.54
C LEU A 323 9.14 -20.71 -0.70
N ASN A 324 8.25 -21.54 -1.27
CA ASN A 324 6.97 -21.91 -0.66
C ASN A 324 6.16 -20.69 -0.17
N ALA A 325 6.28 -19.57 -0.88
CA ALA A 325 5.60 -18.33 -0.57
C ALA A 325 4.20 -18.33 -1.21
N LYS A 326 3.19 -17.92 -0.44
CA LYS A 326 1.82 -17.78 -0.97
C LYS A 326 1.72 -16.50 -1.78
N TRP A 327 1.26 -16.61 -3.03
CA TRP A 327 1.02 -15.48 -3.91
C TRP A 327 -0.34 -15.62 -4.60
N VAL A 328 -1.00 -14.49 -4.81
CA VAL A 328 -2.20 -14.38 -5.65
C VAL A 328 -1.98 -13.29 -6.70
N ASP A 329 -2.23 -13.63 -7.95
CA ASP A 329 -2.03 -12.74 -9.07
C ASP A 329 -3.37 -12.29 -9.66
N PHE A 330 -3.84 -11.10 -9.27
CA PHE A 330 -5.09 -10.55 -9.81
C PHE A 330 -4.92 -9.95 -11.21
N GLN A 331 -3.71 -9.92 -11.76
CA GLN A 331 -3.45 -9.47 -13.11
C GLN A 331 -3.52 -10.61 -14.14
N LEU A 332 -3.29 -11.87 -13.73
CA LEU A 332 -3.36 -13.04 -14.61
C LEU A 332 -4.82 -13.28 -15.06
N ASP A 333 -5.74 -13.40 -14.12
CA ASP A 333 -7.18 -13.54 -14.37
C ASP A 333 -7.85 -12.17 -14.46
N TYR A 334 -7.37 -11.34 -15.40
CA TYR A 334 -7.79 -9.94 -15.50
C TYR A 334 -9.28 -9.81 -15.83
N ASP A 335 -10.06 -9.30 -14.89
CA ASP A 335 -11.47 -9.01 -15.11
C ASP A 335 -11.63 -7.70 -15.91
N THR A 336 -11.75 -7.82 -17.23
CA THR A 336 -11.87 -6.67 -18.14
C THR A 336 -13.14 -5.83 -17.90
N LEU A 337 -14.14 -6.37 -17.20
CA LEU A 337 -15.39 -5.68 -16.93
C LEU A 337 -15.27 -4.86 -15.64
N LEU A 338 -14.65 -5.42 -14.60
CA LEU A 338 -14.36 -4.69 -13.36
C LEU A 338 -13.24 -3.67 -13.55
N PHE A 339 -12.21 -4.03 -14.31
CA PHE A 339 -11.02 -3.22 -14.54
C PHE A 339 -11.00 -2.65 -15.97
N GLU A 340 -12.09 -1.98 -16.34
CA GLU A 340 -12.13 -1.17 -17.57
C GLU A 340 -11.46 0.20 -17.38
N LYS A 341 -11.45 1.05 -18.42
CA LYS A 341 -10.76 2.36 -18.42
C LYS A 341 -11.04 3.21 -17.18
N LYS A 342 -12.26 3.19 -16.67
CA LYS A 342 -12.65 4.05 -15.56
C LYS A 342 -12.14 3.58 -14.20
N ALA A 343 -11.63 2.36 -14.09
CA ALA A 343 -11.02 1.87 -12.85
C ALA A 343 -9.64 2.47 -12.59
N PHE A 344 -9.03 3.10 -13.61
CA PHE A 344 -7.66 3.60 -13.58
C PHE A 344 -7.58 5.12 -13.54
N PHE A 345 -6.54 5.62 -12.89
CA PHE A 345 -6.28 7.04 -12.75
C PHE A 345 -5.63 7.63 -14.02
N ASP A 346 -6.17 8.77 -14.47
CA ASP A 346 -5.69 9.51 -15.63
C ASP A 346 -4.74 10.64 -15.23
N LYS A 347 -3.44 10.47 -15.52
CA LYS A 347 -2.45 11.52 -15.32
C LYS A 347 -1.39 11.51 -16.40
N ASP A 348 -0.71 10.37 -16.56
CA ASP A 348 0.31 10.15 -17.58
C ASP A 348 0.48 8.65 -17.81
N TYR A 349 1.18 8.30 -18.89
CA TYR A 349 1.33 6.93 -19.38
C TYR A 349 1.97 5.96 -18.37
N VAL A 350 2.86 6.45 -17.49
CA VAL A 350 3.49 5.64 -16.44
C VAL A 350 2.55 5.51 -15.23
N VAL A 351 1.70 6.52 -14.97
CA VAL A 351 0.77 6.55 -13.84
C VAL A 351 -0.54 5.79 -14.09
N VAL A 352 -0.85 5.38 -15.33
CA VAL A 352 -2.01 4.50 -15.66
C VAL A 352 -2.01 3.17 -14.89
N MET A 353 -0.92 2.87 -14.19
CA MET A 353 -0.77 1.73 -13.29
C MET A 353 -1.54 1.84 -11.97
N HIS A 354 -2.13 2.99 -11.63
CA HIS A 354 -2.85 3.17 -10.36
C HIS A 354 -4.35 3.02 -10.53
N LEU A 355 -4.99 2.22 -9.67
CA LEU A 355 -6.44 2.24 -9.53
C LEU A 355 -6.90 3.59 -8.96
N ASN A 356 -8.05 4.05 -9.44
CA ASN A 356 -8.77 5.18 -8.88
C ASN A 356 -9.89 4.69 -7.94
N ARG A 357 -10.75 5.59 -7.46
CA ARG A 357 -11.85 5.24 -6.56
C ARG A 357 -12.76 4.12 -7.09
N TYR A 358 -12.98 4.06 -8.40
CA TYR A 358 -13.85 3.06 -9.02
C TYR A 358 -13.19 1.68 -9.09
N GLY A 359 -11.85 1.60 -9.17
CA GLY A 359 -11.11 0.33 -9.14
C GLY A 359 -10.80 -0.17 -7.73
N ILE A 360 -10.47 0.75 -6.81
CA ILE A 360 -10.06 0.43 -5.42
C ILE A 360 -11.13 -0.38 -4.68
N GLY A 361 -12.41 -0.01 -4.82
CA GLY A 361 -13.52 -0.69 -4.15
C GLY A 361 -13.63 -2.16 -4.55
N PRO A 362 -13.95 -2.45 -5.84
CA PRO A 362 -14.02 -3.81 -6.37
C PRO A 362 -12.79 -4.66 -6.04
N PHE A 363 -11.59 -4.11 -6.24
CA PHE A 363 -10.36 -4.84 -5.95
C PHE A 363 -10.23 -5.22 -4.48
N SER A 364 -10.52 -4.30 -3.55
CA SER A 364 -10.44 -4.57 -2.11
C SER A 364 -11.35 -5.73 -1.70
N TYR A 365 -12.55 -5.82 -2.27
CA TYR A 365 -13.45 -6.94 -1.97
C TYR A 365 -13.07 -8.24 -2.67
N MET A 366 -12.54 -8.20 -3.89
CA MET A 366 -11.96 -9.39 -4.54
C MET A 366 -10.84 -9.97 -3.66
N LEU A 367 -9.96 -9.10 -3.15
CA LEU A 367 -8.89 -9.48 -2.24
C LEU A 367 -9.42 -10.00 -0.90
N SER A 368 -10.43 -9.35 -0.30
CA SER A 368 -11.11 -9.87 0.90
C SER A 368 -11.67 -11.28 0.67
N THR A 369 -12.35 -11.50 -0.46
CA THR A 369 -12.93 -12.80 -0.80
C THR A 369 -11.84 -13.86 -0.89
N TYR A 370 -10.75 -13.57 -1.60
CA TYR A 370 -9.62 -14.47 -1.71
C TYR A 370 -9.00 -14.82 -0.34
N ILE A 371 -8.77 -13.80 0.51
CA ILE A 371 -8.21 -14.01 1.86
C ILE A 371 -9.15 -14.90 2.69
N HIS A 372 -10.45 -14.64 2.64
CA HIS A 372 -11.46 -15.41 3.36
C HIS A 372 -11.47 -16.88 2.92
N ASP A 373 -11.57 -17.11 1.61
CA ASP A 373 -11.79 -18.45 1.05
C ASP A 373 -10.52 -19.31 1.04
N SER A 374 -9.36 -18.68 0.79
CA SER A 374 -8.11 -19.40 0.53
C SER A 374 -7.20 -19.53 1.75
N LEU A 375 -7.18 -18.55 2.66
CA LEU A 375 -6.22 -18.56 3.78
C LEU A 375 -6.77 -19.17 5.06
N LYS A 376 -8.09 -19.25 5.23
CA LYS A 376 -8.77 -19.85 6.41
C LYS A 376 -8.20 -19.35 7.75
N LEU A 377 -7.83 -18.06 7.82
CA LEU A 377 -7.30 -17.43 9.02
C LEU A 377 -8.42 -16.95 9.94
N SER A 378 -8.20 -16.99 11.25
CA SER A 378 -9.14 -16.48 12.25
C SER A 378 -8.75 -15.09 12.74
N PHE A 379 -9.56 -14.09 12.35
CA PHE A 379 -9.44 -12.72 12.82
C PHE A 379 -10.37 -12.48 14.02
N PRO A 380 -10.05 -11.53 14.93
CA PRO A 380 -10.95 -11.20 16.03
C PRO A 380 -12.18 -10.47 15.48
N ASP A 381 -13.36 -10.88 15.95
CA ASP A 381 -14.62 -10.23 15.59
C ASP A 381 -14.89 -9.02 16.50
N ARG A 382 -14.86 -7.82 15.91
CA ARG A 382 -15.15 -6.54 16.59
C ARG A 382 -16.52 -5.99 16.23
N SER A 383 -17.40 -6.75 15.57
CA SER A 383 -18.75 -6.31 15.19
C SER A 383 -19.66 -6.00 16.38
N ASN A 384 -19.25 -6.27 17.61
CA ASN A 384 -19.99 -5.88 18.82
C ASN A 384 -19.35 -4.68 19.55
N SER A 385 -18.17 -4.22 19.12
CA SER A 385 -17.50 -3.08 19.74
C SER A 385 -18.10 -1.76 19.26
N LYS A 386 -18.77 -1.04 20.17
CA LYS A 386 -19.30 0.31 19.90
C LYS A 386 -18.18 1.27 19.47
N LYS A 387 -17.00 1.20 20.12
CA LYS A 387 -15.84 2.03 19.77
C LYS A 387 -15.40 1.76 18.33
N TRP A 388 -15.27 0.50 17.94
CA TRP A 388 -14.87 0.11 16.59
C TRP A 388 -15.92 0.58 15.57
N LYS A 389 -17.22 0.30 15.79
CA LYS A 389 -18.30 0.76 14.91
C LYS A 389 -18.32 2.28 14.71
N ASN A 390 -18.14 3.03 15.80
CA ASN A 390 -18.17 4.49 15.76
C ASN A 390 -17.08 5.09 14.87
N GLU A 391 -15.98 4.38 14.64
CA GLU A 391 -14.89 4.86 13.77
C GLU A 391 -15.26 4.79 12.29
N PHE A 392 -16.29 4.04 11.93
CA PHE A 392 -16.79 3.92 10.56
C PHE A 392 -18.05 4.75 10.31
N LEU A 393 -18.61 5.39 11.33
CA LEU A 393 -19.81 6.23 11.19
C LEU A 393 -19.56 7.41 10.24
N GLY A 394 -20.53 7.66 9.37
CA GLY A 394 -20.46 8.72 8.36
C GLY A 394 -19.52 8.42 7.18
N MET A 395 -18.91 7.23 7.13
CA MET A 395 -18.13 6.80 5.97
C MET A 395 -19.04 6.20 4.91
N PHE A 396 -18.82 6.58 3.66
CA PHE A 396 -19.70 6.24 2.54
C PHE A 396 -19.86 4.73 2.33
N ASP A 397 -18.82 3.95 2.63
CA ASP A 397 -18.82 2.50 2.38
C ASP A 397 -19.28 1.68 3.58
N TYR A 398 -19.50 2.29 4.75
CA TYR A 398 -19.88 1.54 5.96
C TYR A 398 -21.21 0.85 5.83
N GLN A 399 -22.17 1.52 5.21
CA GLN A 399 -23.48 0.94 5.06
C GLN A 399 -23.53 -0.14 3.96
N TYR A 400 -22.45 -0.38 3.21
CA TYR A 400 -22.40 -1.47 2.22
C TYR A 400 -22.34 -2.85 2.87
N VAL A 401 -21.71 -2.93 4.03
CA VAL A 401 -21.35 -4.19 4.70
C VAL A 401 -21.92 -4.27 6.11
N SER A 402 -22.07 -3.12 6.79
CA SER A 402 -22.68 -3.05 8.11
C SER A 402 -24.12 -2.55 8.06
N ASP A 403 -24.95 -3.05 8.97
CA ASP A 403 -26.33 -2.57 9.16
C ASP A 403 -26.33 -1.11 9.64
N VAL A 404 -27.31 -0.33 9.17
CA VAL A 404 -27.46 1.05 9.59
C VAL A 404 -27.77 1.08 11.08
N LEU A 405 -26.99 1.84 11.84
CA LEU A 405 -27.20 1.97 13.30
C LEU A 405 -28.48 2.77 13.57
N GLU A 406 -29.18 2.45 14.66
CA GLU A 406 -30.43 3.13 15.04
C GLU A 406 -30.27 4.63 15.30
N ASN A 407 -29.07 5.06 15.67
CA ASN A 407 -28.73 6.45 15.94
C ASN A 407 -27.96 7.13 14.78
N ASP A 408 -27.91 6.52 13.59
CA ASP A 408 -27.30 7.13 12.42
C ASP A 408 -28.18 8.28 11.90
N THR A 409 -27.69 9.52 12.06
CA THR A 409 -28.43 10.73 11.63
C THR A 409 -28.33 10.97 10.12
N ALA A 410 -27.38 10.34 9.44
CA ALA A 410 -27.20 10.46 8.00
C ALA A 410 -28.03 9.43 7.21
N ASN A 411 -28.34 8.29 7.83
CA ASN A 411 -29.06 7.18 7.20
C ASN A 411 -30.34 6.84 7.94
N LYS A 412 -31.49 6.96 7.28
CA LYS A 412 -32.79 6.54 7.78
C LYS A 412 -33.13 5.16 7.24
N VAL A 413 -33.21 4.15 8.11
CA VAL A 413 -33.72 2.83 7.74
C VAL A 413 -35.17 2.96 7.30
N LEU A 414 -35.49 2.42 6.12
CA LEU A 414 -36.83 2.36 5.56
C LEU A 414 -37.45 0.99 5.85
N PHE A 415 -36.71 -0.09 5.60
CA PHE A 415 -37.16 -1.47 5.81
C PHE A 415 -36.02 -2.37 6.26
N ARG A 416 -36.33 -3.45 6.98
CA ARG A 416 -35.42 -4.55 7.31
C ARG A 416 -36.11 -5.89 7.09
N ASN A 417 -35.35 -6.88 6.64
CA ASN A 417 -35.76 -8.29 6.48
C ASN A 417 -37.10 -8.44 5.75
N VAL A 418 -37.24 -7.80 4.59
CA VAL A 418 -38.44 -7.90 3.74
C VAL A 418 -38.22 -8.99 2.71
N GLU A 419 -39.16 -9.93 2.63
CA GLU A 419 -39.20 -10.94 1.57
C GLU A 419 -40.43 -10.73 0.68
N LYS A 420 -40.20 -10.59 -0.62
CA LYS A 420 -41.26 -10.48 -1.64
C LYS A 420 -40.80 -11.16 -2.92
N ASN A 421 -41.67 -11.95 -3.53
CA ASN A 421 -41.42 -12.61 -4.83
C ASN A 421 -40.12 -13.44 -4.84
N GLY A 422 -39.77 -14.10 -3.73
CA GLY A 422 -38.52 -14.87 -3.59
C GLY A 422 -37.26 -14.02 -3.42
N VAL A 423 -37.38 -12.69 -3.41
CA VAL A 423 -36.27 -11.77 -3.16
C VAL A 423 -36.26 -11.36 -1.69
N VAL A 424 -35.13 -11.60 -1.02
CA VAL A 424 -34.91 -11.22 0.38
C VAL A 424 -34.08 -9.94 0.45
N ILE A 425 -34.70 -8.86 0.92
CA ILE A 425 -34.04 -7.59 1.25
C ILE A 425 -33.69 -7.60 2.75
N LYS A 426 -32.39 -7.59 3.06
CA LYS A 426 -31.92 -7.46 4.46
C LYS A 426 -32.23 -6.09 5.03
N GLU A 427 -31.91 -5.05 4.28
CA GLU A 427 -32.07 -3.68 4.73
C GLU A 427 -32.23 -2.75 3.51
N MET A 428 -33.16 -1.81 3.63
CA MET A 428 -33.32 -0.70 2.72
C MET A 428 -33.26 0.58 3.53
N PHE A 429 -32.40 1.51 3.13
CA PHE A 429 -32.21 2.77 3.85
C PHE A 429 -32.04 3.94 2.89
N TYR A 430 -32.38 5.11 3.41
CA TYR A 430 -32.34 6.38 2.74
C TYR A 430 -31.21 7.23 3.31
N ASN A 431 -30.39 7.80 2.45
CA ASN A 431 -29.30 8.70 2.82
C ASN A 431 -29.58 10.08 2.22
N LYS A 432 -29.74 11.08 3.09
CA LYS A 432 -29.95 12.46 2.65
C LYS A 432 -28.60 13.13 2.43
N LYS A 433 -28.25 13.45 1.17
CA LYS A 433 -27.05 14.25 0.87
C LYS A 433 -27.45 15.62 0.35
N GLU A 434 -26.56 16.61 0.52
CA GLU A 434 -26.77 17.99 0.11
C GLU A 434 -27.16 18.17 -1.37
N LYS A 435 -26.74 17.25 -2.27
CA LYS A 435 -26.99 17.35 -3.72
C LYS A 435 -28.07 16.41 -4.24
N ASN A 436 -28.14 15.19 -3.72
CA ASN A 436 -29.04 14.13 -4.19
C ASN A 436 -29.35 13.17 -3.04
N ASP A 437 -30.62 12.86 -2.81
CA ASP A 437 -30.96 11.80 -1.87
C ASP A 437 -30.75 10.45 -2.54
N MET A 438 -30.28 9.48 -1.77
CA MET A 438 -29.98 8.14 -2.26
C MET A 438 -30.79 7.13 -1.48
N VAL A 439 -31.26 6.10 -2.18
CA VAL A 439 -31.78 4.89 -1.54
C VAL A 439 -30.89 3.72 -1.86
N TYR A 440 -30.68 2.94 -0.83
CA TYR A 440 -29.77 1.82 -0.81
C TYR A 440 -30.51 0.57 -0.36
N VAL A 441 -30.19 -0.56 -1.01
CA VAL A 441 -30.85 -1.84 -0.77
C VAL A 441 -29.82 -2.95 -0.73
N LYS A 442 -29.86 -3.74 0.36
CA LYS A 442 -29.08 -4.96 0.54
C LYS A 442 -29.95 -6.17 0.22
N VAL A 443 -29.61 -6.91 -0.84
CA VAL A 443 -30.38 -8.05 -1.35
C VAL A 443 -29.59 -9.34 -1.16
N LYS A 444 -30.21 -10.42 -0.70
CA LYS A 444 -29.51 -11.70 -0.50
C LYS A 444 -28.91 -12.21 -1.82
N LYS A 445 -27.64 -12.60 -1.78
CA LYS A 445 -26.83 -12.99 -2.94
C LYS A 445 -27.40 -14.18 -3.70
N GLU A 446 -27.91 -15.19 -2.99
CA GLU A 446 -28.51 -16.38 -3.59
C GLU A 446 -29.59 -16.05 -4.63
N VAL A 447 -30.35 -14.98 -4.40
CA VAL A 447 -31.37 -14.48 -5.34
C VAL A 447 -30.69 -14.04 -6.63
N ILE A 448 -29.60 -13.27 -6.53
CA ILE A 448 -28.85 -12.78 -7.69
C ILE A 448 -28.11 -13.94 -8.40
N ASP A 449 -27.45 -14.83 -7.66
CA ASP A 449 -26.71 -15.97 -8.20
C ASP A 449 -27.63 -16.93 -8.98
N SER A 450 -28.83 -17.23 -8.45
CA SER A 450 -29.81 -18.08 -9.15
C SER A 450 -30.25 -17.50 -10.49
N LEU A 451 -30.28 -16.17 -10.60
CA LEU A 451 -30.73 -15.44 -11.78
C LEU A 451 -29.62 -15.24 -12.82
N LEU A 452 -28.38 -15.05 -12.37
CA LEU A 452 -27.20 -15.00 -13.24
C LEU A 452 -26.96 -16.33 -13.95
N ASN A 453 -27.23 -17.45 -13.27
CA ASN A 453 -27.07 -18.80 -13.82
C ASN A 453 -28.14 -19.17 -14.86
N ASP A 454 -29.31 -18.54 -14.83
CA ASP A 454 -30.40 -18.77 -15.80
C ASP A 454 -30.28 -17.89 -17.06
N SER A 455 -29.46 -16.85 -17.04
CA SER A 455 -29.19 -16.04 -18.24
C SER A 455 -28.00 -16.59 -19.04
N SER A 456 -28.25 -17.03 -20.28
CA SER A 456 -27.21 -17.46 -21.22
C SER A 456 -26.22 -16.35 -21.62
N ASP A 457 -26.56 -15.10 -21.34
CA ASP A 457 -25.68 -13.93 -21.45
C ASP A 457 -25.00 -13.71 -20.09
N GLY A 458 -24.10 -14.61 -19.72
CA GLY A 458 -23.31 -14.52 -18.51
C GLY A 458 -22.52 -13.22 -18.46
N VAL A 459 -22.57 -12.58 -17.29
CA VAL A 459 -21.78 -11.43 -16.82
C VAL A 459 -22.40 -10.04 -17.04
N ILE A 460 -22.80 -9.42 -15.93
CA ILE A 460 -23.36 -8.08 -15.84
C ILE A 460 -22.22 -7.05 -15.91
N ASN A 461 -22.27 -6.21 -16.94
CA ASN A 461 -21.38 -5.06 -17.08
C ASN A 461 -21.92 -3.89 -16.23
N LEU A 462 -21.36 -3.67 -15.04
CA LEU A 462 -21.90 -2.78 -13.97
C LEU A 462 -21.90 -1.28 -14.29
N TYR A 463 -21.43 -0.91 -15.48
CA TYR A 463 -20.55 0.24 -15.55
C TYR A 463 -20.71 1.10 -16.83
N ASP A 464 -21.45 0.64 -17.84
CA ASP A 464 -21.93 1.45 -18.98
C ASP A 464 -23.19 2.28 -18.61
N GLY A 465 -23.80 2.08 -17.44
CA GLY A 465 -25.15 2.61 -17.18
C GLY A 465 -26.23 1.99 -18.08
N LYS A 466 -25.85 1.11 -19.00
CA LYS A 466 -26.72 0.18 -19.73
C LYS A 466 -26.73 -1.16 -19.00
N PHE A 467 -27.47 -1.20 -17.90
CA PHE A 467 -27.84 -2.45 -17.27
C PHE A 467 -28.71 -3.25 -18.24
N LYS A 468 -28.22 -4.39 -18.75
CA LYS A 468 -29.09 -5.37 -19.43
C LYS A 468 -30.06 -6.03 -18.44
N GLN A 469 -29.72 -6.05 -17.15
CA GLN A 469 -30.60 -6.51 -16.06
C GLN A 469 -30.60 -5.48 -14.91
N GLN A 470 -31.76 -4.94 -14.57
CA GLN A 470 -32.00 -4.00 -13.47
C GLN A 470 -32.90 -4.64 -12.41
N LEU A 471 -32.52 -4.53 -11.14
CA LEU A 471 -33.44 -4.83 -10.05
C LEU A 471 -34.45 -3.68 -9.95
N ASN A 472 -35.67 -3.90 -10.39
CA ASN A 472 -36.77 -2.96 -10.28
C ASN A 472 -37.56 -3.20 -8.99
N LEU A 473 -37.56 -2.21 -8.10
CA LEU A 473 -38.45 -2.21 -6.95
C LEU A 473 -39.72 -1.42 -7.28
N THR A 474 -40.88 -2.05 -7.20
CA THR A 474 -42.16 -1.33 -7.19
C THR A 474 -42.50 -1.00 -5.74
N ILE A 475 -42.57 0.29 -5.44
CA ILE A 475 -42.75 0.83 -4.10
C ILE A 475 -44.04 1.65 -4.04
N LYS A 476 -44.72 1.58 -2.90
CA LYS A 476 -45.73 2.56 -2.50
C LYS A 476 -45.03 3.66 -1.72
N CYS A 477 -45.18 4.90 -2.17
CA CYS A 477 -44.52 6.05 -1.58
C CYS A 477 -45.45 7.27 -1.55
N VAL A 478 -45.09 8.27 -0.76
CA VAL A 478 -45.71 9.59 -0.73
C VAL A 478 -44.79 10.56 -1.44
N LEU A 479 -45.30 11.19 -2.50
CA LEU A 479 -44.63 12.25 -3.22
C LEU A 479 -45.51 13.49 -3.16
N ASN A 480 -44.99 14.61 -2.63
CA ASN A 480 -45.73 15.86 -2.48
C ASN A 480 -47.10 15.69 -1.75
N GLY A 481 -47.13 14.86 -0.70
CA GLY A 481 -48.33 14.62 0.11
C GLY A 481 -49.37 13.67 -0.52
N ARG A 482 -49.10 13.07 -1.68
CA ARG A 482 -50.00 12.08 -2.32
C ARG A 482 -49.35 10.71 -2.36
N GLU A 483 -50.13 9.67 -2.06
CA GLU A 483 -49.71 8.29 -2.28
C GLU A 483 -49.58 8.02 -3.79
N THR A 484 -48.46 7.43 -4.17
CA THR A 484 -48.16 7.02 -5.54
C THR A 484 -47.46 5.66 -5.54
N ILE A 485 -47.48 5.00 -6.69
CA ILE A 485 -46.72 3.78 -6.95
C ILE A 485 -45.57 4.16 -7.87
N GLY A 486 -44.35 3.98 -7.38
CA GLY A 486 -43.13 4.23 -8.14
C GLY A 486 -42.45 2.92 -8.53
N ASN A 487 -41.81 2.91 -9.70
CA ASN A 487 -40.81 1.90 -10.03
C ASN A 487 -39.44 2.52 -9.81
N LEU A 488 -38.61 1.85 -9.03
CA LEU A 488 -37.27 2.26 -8.71
C LEU A 488 -36.28 1.28 -9.37
N PRO A 489 -35.73 1.60 -10.55
CA PRO A 489 -34.70 0.80 -11.16
C PRO A 489 -33.43 0.93 -10.34
N LEU A 490 -33.12 -0.05 -9.52
CA LEU A 490 -31.89 -0.06 -8.79
C LEU A 490 -30.77 -0.50 -9.71
N SER A 491 -29.80 0.39 -9.86
CA SER A 491 -28.52 0.04 -10.44
C SER A 491 -27.80 -0.84 -9.43
N LEU A 492 -27.33 -2.00 -9.88
CA LEU A 492 -26.38 -2.79 -9.10
C LEU A 492 -25.14 -1.90 -8.96
N LEU A 493 -24.87 -1.38 -7.77
CA LEU A 493 -23.73 -0.48 -7.59
C LEU A 493 -22.43 -1.26 -7.73
N TYR A 494 -22.47 -2.54 -7.40
CA TYR A 494 -21.34 -3.42 -7.22
C TYR A 494 -21.81 -4.89 -7.31
N ASP A 495 -21.45 -5.64 -8.36
CA ASP A 495 -21.40 -7.11 -8.29
C ASP A 495 -20.07 -7.47 -7.63
N ILE A 496 -20.01 -7.07 -6.38
CA ILE A 496 -18.88 -7.35 -5.53
C ILE A 496 -19.40 -8.39 -4.57
N ARG A 497 -18.90 -9.62 -4.68
CA ARG A 497 -19.19 -10.74 -3.78
C ARG A 497 -18.86 -10.31 -2.34
N PRO A 498 -19.83 -9.88 -1.54
CA PRO A 498 -19.55 -9.49 -0.18
C PRO A 498 -19.54 -10.77 0.65
N ILE A 499 -18.60 -10.85 1.59
CA ILE A 499 -18.48 -11.98 2.52
C ILE A 499 -19.80 -12.25 3.27
N ASP A 500 -20.66 -11.24 3.43
CA ASP A 500 -21.94 -11.36 4.12
C ASP A 500 -23.11 -11.86 3.25
N ASN A 501 -22.89 -12.34 2.02
CA ASN A 501 -23.95 -12.87 1.13
C ASN A 501 -25.06 -11.86 0.76
N TYR A 502 -24.78 -10.55 0.66
CA TYR A 502 -25.77 -9.54 0.24
C TYR A 502 -25.26 -8.57 -0.83
N VAL A 503 -25.88 -8.54 -2.00
CA VAL A 503 -25.56 -7.56 -3.06
C VAL A 503 -26.16 -6.19 -2.73
N PHE A 504 -25.41 -5.13 -3.06
CA PHE A 504 -25.77 -3.76 -2.74
C PHE A 504 -26.19 -2.98 -4.00
N CYS A 505 -27.41 -2.43 -3.96
CA CYS A 505 -27.99 -1.68 -5.08
C CYS A 505 -28.40 -0.28 -4.64
N ALA A 506 -28.35 0.70 -5.54
CA ALA A 506 -28.83 2.05 -5.24
C ALA A 506 -29.47 2.78 -6.41
N ASN A 507 -30.18 3.85 -6.07
CA ASN A 507 -30.67 4.83 -7.02
C ASN A 507 -30.77 6.23 -6.38
N VAL A 508 -30.67 7.26 -7.22
CA VAL A 508 -30.88 8.68 -6.88
C VAL A 508 -32.37 8.99 -6.89
N ILE A 509 -32.83 9.63 -5.83
CA ILE A 509 -34.25 9.91 -5.63
C ILE A 509 -34.38 11.30 -5.01
N LYS A 510 -35.45 12.04 -5.33
CA LYS A 510 -35.73 13.34 -4.70
C LYS A 510 -37.13 13.37 -4.13
N GLY A 511 -37.24 13.76 -2.86
CA GLY A 511 -38.52 14.13 -2.23
C GLY A 511 -39.53 13.00 -2.03
N LEU A 512 -39.07 11.74 -1.93
CA LEU A 512 -39.92 10.57 -1.76
C LEU A 512 -39.92 10.08 -0.31
N GLU A 513 -41.10 9.94 0.28
CA GLU A 513 -41.32 9.27 1.57
C GLU A 513 -41.85 7.85 1.33
N TYR A 514 -41.20 6.83 1.88
CA TYR A 514 -41.55 5.42 1.62
C TYR A 514 -42.63 4.92 2.57
N LYS A 515 -43.60 4.17 2.04
CA LYS A 515 -44.66 3.52 2.84
C LYS A 515 -44.57 2.00 2.82
N GLU A 516 -44.41 1.41 1.64
CA GLU A 516 -44.45 -0.05 1.48
C GLU A 516 -43.67 -0.50 0.24
N ILE A 517 -43.10 -1.70 0.26
CA ILE A 517 -42.58 -2.38 -0.94
C ILE A 517 -43.70 -3.28 -1.49
N LEU A 518 -44.22 -2.93 -2.67
CA LEU A 518 -45.33 -3.65 -3.29
C LEU A 518 -44.86 -4.85 -4.12
N LYS A 519 -43.72 -4.70 -4.80
CA LYS A 519 -43.16 -5.70 -5.71
C LYS A 519 -41.66 -5.57 -5.80
N ILE A 520 -40.99 -6.69 -6.04
CA ILE A 520 -39.57 -6.74 -6.36
C ILE A 520 -39.45 -7.59 -7.63
N GLU A 521 -38.91 -7.04 -8.70
CA GLU A 521 -38.72 -7.74 -9.97
C GLU A 521 -37.36 -7.43 -10.56
N LEU A 522 -36.67 -8.42 -11.14
CA LEU A 522 -35.59 -8.12 -12.07
C LEU A 522 -36.17 -7.93 -13.48
N LYS A 523 -35.65 -6.95 -14.22
CA LYS A 523 -35.97 -6.73 -15.63
C LYS A 523 -34.72 -6.75 -16.48
#